data_AF-A0AAJ4X8Z6-F1
#
_entry.id   AF-A0AAJ4X8Z6-F1
#
_cell.length_a   1.000
_cell.length_b   1.000
_cell.length_c   1.000
_cell.angle_alpha   90.00
_cell.angle_beta   90.00
_cell.angle_gamma   90.00
#
_symmetry.space_group_name_H-M   'P 1'
#
loop_
_entity.id
_entity.type
_entity.pdbx_description
1 polymer ?
#
loop_
_entity_poly.entity_id
_entity_poly.type
_entity_poly.pdbx_seq_one_letter_code
_entity_poly.pdbx_strand_id
1 'polypeptide(L)'
;MSYHAIENLVEDAVHLLERTDLPAAEQRKIIFNLYQFQNRFDTSFTVLRCFPYLEKIGFIKKLPIDQHPDYKNNPEYFKNLEDSDWILSDVNNEEADVVFQEDGYIFPEYGSETWKRLLDAGHWKEAPEKLEHIPIPKLIAEMIELSKQQDDKQLMHNFYLAFVNAYLEADIGTEDGLAKDFEQWINNPELIKLHELLTQYDLLKIKKKDTDFEVPRLSDELSTLVDPDERAKVSFLMDPKKSIEKIYASYQKEKKATLELPHHIETISTVVKEAMEKSSWTFLSENIERPLSLYNWVWYKDLSVANRPSRIFTEISLDVELSSIFAKQYIQHALLLEWQGKSLSMDLEDAQFKTNPFELIEDNEVEKNLNFLGLWVLPLKSSEKRIATSTQKFMQYLDGLGTGYLDRINKEFPKAFFSKSFASYIKIFESMTPIDDFLLINDLYSISTLFIYNLIQQGKEKEALKIYDTMEGRLTDRFRENIPWYKNEFLPFIKAIKAGEKPALPAMFRKD
;
A
#
# COMPACT_ATOMS: atom_id res chain seq x y z
N MET A 1 14.71 1.37 13.99
CA MET A 1 15.95 0.73 14.50
C MET A 1 16.18 1.08 15.97
N SER A 2 16.97 0.31 16.74
CA SER A 2 17.38 0.70 18.11
C SER A 2 18.56 1.67 18.07
N TYR A 3 18.44 2.86 18.67
CA TYR A 3 19.49 3.87 18.69
C TYR A 3 20.79 3.38 19.36
N HIS A 4 20.68 2.49 20.35
CA HIS A 4 21.84 1.83 20.96
C HIS A 4 22.64 0.94 19.99
N ALA A 5 22.01 0.42 18.92
CA ALA A 5 22.72 -0.37 17.92
C ALA A 5 23.68 0.50 17.09
N ILE A 6 23.30 1.75 16.79
CA ILE A 6 24.17 2.71 16.11
C ILE A 6 25.30 3.17 17.03
N GLU A 7 25.00 3.47 18.29
CA GLU A 7 26.02 3.79 19.31
C GLU A 7 27.10 2.69 19.38
N ASN A 8 26.66 1.43 19.53
CA ASN A 8 27.55 0.28 19.60
C ASN A 8 28.31 0.06 18.28
N LEU A 9 27.66 0.27 17.13
CA LEU A 9 28.31 0.16 15.82
C LEU A 9 29.50 1.12 15.70
N VAL A 10 29.32 2.37 16.12
CA VAL A 10 30.36 3.40 16.05
C VAL A 10 31.47 3.14 17.07
N GLU A 11 31.12 2.69 18.27
CA GLU A 11 32.09 2.24 19.28
C GLU A 11 32.96 1.07 18.77
N ASP A 12 32.32 0.03 18.23
CA ASP A 12 33.00 -1.13 17.64
C ASP A 12 33.90 -0.72 16.46
N ALA A 13 33.46 0.26 15.66
CA ALA A 13 34.23 0.81 14.56
C ALA A 13 35.49 1.55 15.00
N VAL A 14 35.41 2.32 16.10
CA VAL A 14 36.58 2.98 16.68
C VAL A 14 37.59 1.93 17.17
N HIS A 15 37.13 0.88 17.84
CA HIS A 15 37.98 -0.23 18.26
C HIS A 15 38.54 -1.03 17.08
N LEU A 16 37.81 -1.14 15.97
CA LEU A 16 38.33 -1.72 14.73
C LEU A 16 39.50 -0.87 14.20
N LEU A 17 39.32 0.44 14.12
CA LEU A 17 40.34 1.38 13.63
C LEU A 17 41.59 1.40 14.50
N GLU A 18 41.45 1.26 15.82
CA GLU A 18 42.58 1.10 16.76
C GLU A 18 43.51 -0.07 16.39
N ARG A 19 42.96 -1.13 15.79
CA ARG A 19 43.70 -2.33 15.37
C ARG A 19 44.29 -2.23 13.96
N THR A 20 44.10 -1.10 13.27
CA THR A 20 44.61 -0.89 11.90
C THR A 20 45.98 -0.20 11.89
N ASP A 21 46.73 -0.39 10.81
CA ASP A 21 47.98 0.32 10.54
C ASP A 21 47.75 1.67 9.81
N LEU A 22 46.50 2.18 9.81
CA LEU A 22 46.19 3.46 9.18
C LEU A 22 46.90 4.60 9.92
N PRO A 23 47.38 5.64 9.21
CA PRO A 23 47.92 6.83 9.86
C PRO A 23 46.86 7.49 10.76
N ALA A 24 47.28 8.06 11.89
CA ALA A 24 46.37 8.71 12.84
C ALA A 24 45.49 9.80 12.20
N ALA A 25 46.00 10.54 11.22
CA ALA A 25 45.23 11.50 10.43
C ALA A 25 44.05 10.86 9.69
N GLU A 26 44.27 9.68 9.10
CA GLU A 26 43.23 8.94 8.37
C GLU A 26 42.20 8.34 9.35
N GLN A 27 42.67 7.81 10.48
CA GLN A 27 41.79 7.32 11.55
C GLN A 27 40.89 8.44 12.08
N ARG A 28 41.44 9.63 12.38
CA ARG A 28 40.66 10.80 12.81
C ARG A 28 39.60 11.19 11.78
N LYS A 29 39.95 11.18 10.49
CA LYS A 29 39.00 11.49 9.40
C LYS A 29 37.83 10.51 9.39
N ILE A 30 38.10 9.21 9.45
CA ILE A 30 37.04 8.18 9.45
C ILE A 30 36.17 8.30 10.71
N ILE A 31 36.81 8.43 11.89
CA ILE A 31 36.11 8.55 13.18
C ILE A 31 35.21 9.79 13.21
N PHE A 32 35.68 10.93 12.71
CA PHE A 32 34.86 12.13 12.58
C PHE A 32 33.58 11.83 11.78
N ASN A 33 33.72 11.22 10.60
CA ASN A 33 32.58 10.92 9.74
C ASN A 33 31.65 9.84 10.34
N LEU A 34 32.17 8.91 11.14
CA LEU A 34 31.36 7.93 11.89
C LEU A 34 30.48 8.61 12.94
N TYR A 35 31.02 9.58 13.69
CA TYR A 35 30.21 10.36 14.63
C TYR A 35 29.22 11.29 13.92
N GLN A 36 29.57 11.84 12.75
CA GLN A 36 28.58 12.57 11.93
C GLN A 36 27.45 11.65 11.45
N PHE A 37 27.75 10.39 11.10
CA PHE A 37 26.73 9.40 10.81
C PHE A 37 25.88 9.08 12.05
N GLN A 38 26.49 8.90 13.22
CA GLN A 38 25.79 8.70 14.49
C GLN A 38 24.80 9.82 14.80
N ASN A 39 25.20 11.07 14.58
CA ASN A 39 24.41 12.26 14.86
C ASN A 39 23.15 12.40 13.99
N ARG A 40 22.97 11.54 12.97
CA ARG A 40 21.70 11.45 12.22
C ARG A 40 20.58 10.77 13.00
N PHE A 41 20.93 10.07 14.08
CA PHE A 41 20.00 9.29 14.88
C PHE A 41 19.91 9.89 16.28
N ASP A 42 18.78 9.65 16.96
CA ASP A 42 18.54 10.07 18.34
C ASP A 42 19.39 9.23 19.32
N THR A 43 20.69 9.53 19.36
CA THR A 43 21.73 8.82 20.11
C THR A 43 22.30 9.69 21.21
N SER A 44 22.84 9.04 22.22
CA SER A 44 23.55 9.70 23.32
C SER A 44 24.96 10.11 22.89
N PHE A 45 25.59 10.95 23.70
CA PHE A 45 27.01 11.23 23.57
C PHE A 45 27.85 10.02 23.97
N THR A 46 28.53 9.39 23.00
CA THR A 46 29.28 8.13 23.19
C THR A 46 30.79 8.28 23.04
N VAL A 47 31.28 9.46 22.66
CA VAL A 47 32.70 9.69 22.33
C VAL A 47 33.61 9.31 23.50
N LEU A 48 33.19 9.57 24.75
CA LEU A 48 33.97 9.24 25.94
C LEU A 48 34.13 7.74 26.21
N ARG A 49 33.30 6.86 25.63
CA ARG A 49 33.45 5.40 25.76
C ARG A 49 34.78 4.92 25.17
N CYS A 50 35.30 5.61 24.15
CA CYS A 50 36.56 5.32 23.48
C CYS A 50 37.70 6.30 23.86
N PHE A 51 37.53 7.09 24.93
CA PHE A 51 38.41 8.21 25.27
C PHE A 51 39.92 7.89 25.23
N PRO A 52 40.43 6.81 25.86
CA PRO A 52 41.88 6.58 25.91
C PRO A 52 42.54 6.47 24.53
N TYR A 53 41.86 5.84 23.58
CA TYR A 53 42.35 5.70 22.21
C TYR A 53 42.18 6.99 21.42
N LEU A 54 41.01 7.63 21.52
CA LEU A 54 40.73 8.89 20.83
C LEU A 54 41.69 10.00 21.26
N GLU A 55 42.05 10.07 22.54
CA GLU A 55 43.05 11.02 23.05
C GLU A 55 44.46 10.70 22.52
N LYS A 56 44.85 9.41 22.50
CA LYS A 56 46.14 8.95 21.97
C LYS A 56 46.36 9.38 20.52
N ILE A 57 45.32 9.32 19.69
CA ILE A 57 45.39 9.78 18.30
C ILE A 57 45.05 11.27 18.15
N GLY A 58 44.90 12.04 19.24
CA GLY A 58 44.60 13.48 19.18
C GLY A 58 43.27 13.83 18.53
N PHE A 59 42.29 12.90 18.54
CA PHE A 59 40.91 13.15 18.12
C PHE A 59 40.16 13.98 19.18
N ILE A 60 40.32 13.65 20.45
CA ILE A 60 39.72 14.37 21.58
C ILE A 60 40.80 14.79 22.56
N LYS A 61 40.57 15.84 23.35
CA LYS A 61 41.44 16.20 24.48
C LYS A 61 40.61 16.48 25.72
N LYS A 62 41.11 16.05 26.87
CA LYS A 62 40.63 16.54 28.17
C LYS A 62 41.41 17.79 28.56
N LEU A 63 40.76 18.96 28.46
CA LEU A 63 41.37 20.23 28.84
C LEU A 63 40.66 20.82 30.06
N PRO A 64 41.38 21.43 31.01
CA PRO A 64 40.72 22.21 32.06
C PRO A 64 39.84 23.30 31.44
N ILE A 65 38.72 23.62 32.08
CA ILE A 65 37.75 24.59 31.55
C ILE A 65 38.35 25.99 31.30
N ASP A 66 39.43 26.34 32.02
CA ASP A 66 40.15 27.60 31.83
C ASP A 66 40.93 27.70 30.52
N GLN A 67 41.03 26.60 29.78
CA GLN A 67 41.59 26.53 28.42
C GLN A 67 40.53 26.68 27.33
N HIS A 68 39.24 26.85 27.68
CA HIS A 68 38.24 27.23 26.70
C HIS A 68 38.66 28.55 26.00
N PRO A 69 38.54 28.68 24.67
CA PRO A 69 38.99 29.86 23.93
C PRO A 69 38.46 31.19 24.48
N ASP A 70 37.23 31.18 25.01
CA ASP A 70 36.57 32.36 25.58
C ASP A 70 36.75 32.56 27.08
N TYR A 71 37.39 31.64 27.80
CA TYR A 71 37.41 31.67 29.27
C TYR A 71 37.90 33.00 29.83
N LYS A 72 39.00 33.52 29.27
CA LYS A 72 39.61 34.78 29.71
C LYS A 72 38.74 36.01 29.43
N ASN A 73 37.99 35.98 28.34
CA ASN A 73 37.20 37.12 27.88
C ASN A 73 35.77 37.11 28.45
N ASN A 74 35.27 35.94 28.88
CA ASN A 74 33.92 35.74 29.36
C ASN A 74 33.86 35.04 30.75
N PRO A 75 34.57 35.53 31.79
CA PRO A 75 34.67 34.83 33.08
C PRO A 75 33.33 34.67 33.82
N GLU A 76 32.38 35.60 33.62
CA GLU A 76 31.05 35.49 34.23
C GLU A 76 30.20 34.37 33.62
N TYR A 77 30.39 34.04 32.34
CA TYR A 77 29.72 32.89 31.72
C TYR A 77 30.16 31.59 32.39
N PHE A 78 31.47 31.36 32.47
CA PHE A 78 32.04 30.14 33.06
C PHE A 78 31.84 30.02 34.58
N LYS A 79 31.59 31.13 35.27
CA LYS A 79 31.28 31.15 36.71
C LYS A 79 29.82 30.77 37.01
N ASN A 80 28.93 31.02 36.05
CA ASN A 80 27.49 30.79 36.19
C ASN A 80 27.02 29.63 35.30
N LEU A 81 27.89 28.67 35.00
CA LEU A 81 27.49 27.45 34.29
C LEU A 81 26.43 26.74 35.12
N GLU A 82 25.30 26.46 34.48
CA GLU A 82 24.25 25.61 35.06
C GLU A 82 24.75 24.15 35.16
N ASP A 83 23.97 23.27 35.79
CA ASP A 83 24.22 21.81 35.83
C ASP A 83 23.94 21.18 34.44
N SER A 84 24.54 21.74 33.38
CA SER A 84 24.48 21.27 32.00
C SER A 84 25.82 20.67 31.61
N ASP A 85 25.80 19.48 31.03
CA ASP A 85 26.99 18.82 30.48
C ASP A 85 27.48 19.48 29.17
N TRP A 86 26.76 20.49 28.67
CA TRP A 86 27.06 21.18 27.41
C TRP A 86 27.22 22.68 27.62
N ILE A 87 28.28 23.24 27.04
CA ILE A 87 28.57 24.69 27.03
C ILE A 87 28.86 25.17 25.61
N LEU A 88 28.67 26.47 25.35
CA LEU A 88 28.88 27.05 24.02
C LEU A 88 30.35 27.00 23.61
N SER A 89 30.61 26.59 22.36
CA SER A 89 31.93 26.61 21.73
C SER A 89 32.42 28.04 21.50
N ASP A 90 31.53 28.99 21.22
CA ASP A 90 31.73 30.45 21.16
C ASP A 90 30.66 31.16 22.00
N VAL A 91 31.08 31.70 23.14
CA VAL A 91 30.18 32.32 24.12
C VAL A 91 29.51 33.59 23.57
N ASN A 92 30.05 34.20 22.51
CA ASN A 92 29.49 35.41 21.91
C ASN A 92 28.51 35.12 20.77
N ASN A 93 28.29 33.86 20.43
CA ASN A 93 27.40 33.42 19.38
C ASN A 93 26.40 32.39 19.94
N GLU A 94 25.15 32.80 20.13
CA GLU A 94 24.09 31.93 20.66
C GLU A 94 23.72 30.78 19.71
N GLU A 95 24.11 30.86 18.43
CA GLU A 95 23.94 29.79 17.43
C GLU A 95 25.19 28.92 17.28
N ALA A 96 26.20 29.10 18.14
CA ALA A 96 27.42 28.29 18.09
C ALA A 96 27.18 26.83 18.46
N ASP A 97 28.07 25.96 17.99
CA ASP A 97 28.08 24.56 18.43
C ASP A 97 28.33 24.48 19.95
N VAL A 98 28.08 23.31 20.56
CA VAL A 98 28.40 23.06 21.96
C VAL A 98 29.62 22.16 22.12
N VAL A 99 30.29 22.26 23.26
CA VAL A 99 31.36 21.36 23.70
C VAL A 99 30.94 20.69 25.01
N PHE A 100 31.21 19.39 25.11
CA PHE A 100 30.91 18.61 26.31
C PHE A 100 31.84 19.03 27.47
N GLN A 101 31.29 19.11 28.68
CA GLN A 101 32.02 19.39 29.90
C GLN A 101 31.62 18.45 31.03
N GLU A 102 32.60 18.03 31.82
CA GLU A 102 32.40 17.19 33.01
C GLU A 102 33.54 17.47 34.01
N ASP A 103 33.20 17.59 35.30
CA ASP A 103 34.15 17.75 36.40
C ASP A 103 35.17 18.89 36.23
N GLY A 104 34.76 20.00 35.61
CA GLY A 104 35.63 21.17 35.37
C GLY A 104 36.61 21.00 34.20
N TYR A 105 36.37 20.02 33.35
CA TYR A 105 37.09 19.80 32.10
C TYR A 105 36.15 19.96 30.91
N ILE A 106 36.69 20.42 29.79
CA ILE A 106 36.05 20.40 28.49
C ILE A 106 36.67 19.30 27.63
N PHE A 107 35.86 18.77 26.71
CA PHE A 107 36.22 17.69 25.82
C PHE A 107 36.06 18.10 24.34
N PRO A 108 36.83 19.08 23.85
CA PRO A 108 36.85 19.43 22.44
C PRO A 108 37.26 18.24 21.56
N GLU A 109 36.64 18.13 20.40
CA GLU A 109 36.82 17.04 19.43
C GLU A 109 37.29 17.54 18.08
N TYR A 110 38.08 16.73 17.37
CA TYR A 110 38.51 16.98 16.01
C TYR A 110 37.30 17.21 15.10
N GLY A 111 37.29 18.33 14.39
CA GLY A 111 36.17 18.77 13.55
C GLY A 111 35.20 19.75 14.23
N SER A 112 35.14 19.77 15.57
CA SER A 112 34.30 20.72 16.32
C SER A 112 34.77 22.17 16.16
N GLU A 113 33.87 23.12 16.40
CA GLU A 113 34.21 24.54 16.41
C GLU A 113 35.30 24.87 17.44
N THR A 114 35.21 24.30 18.66
CA THR A 114 36.23 24.50 19.70
C THR A 114 37.60 24.00 19.26
N TRP A 115 37.69 22.86 18.56
CA TRP A 115 38.95 22.38 17.97
C TRP A 115 39.52 23.36 16.95
N LYS A 116 38.72 23.89 16.02
CA LYS A 116 39.18 24.88 15.02
C LYS A 116 39.80 26.10 15.70
N ARG A 117 39.12 26.63 16.72
CA ARG A 117 39.57 27.80 17.49
C ARG A 117 40.86 27.50 18.28
N LEU A 118 40.98 26.32 18.88
CA LEU A 118 42.19 25.88 19.57
C LEU A 118 43.37 25.65 18.61
N LEU A 119 43.10 25.12 17.41
CA LEU A 119 44.09 24.94 16.35
C LEU A 119 44.62 26.29 15.85
N ASP A 120 43.72 27.24 15.57
CA ASP A 120 44.08 28.59 15.11
C ASP A 120 44.89 29.37 16.15
N ALA A 121 44.60 29.16 17.44
CA ALA A 121 45.38 29.72 18.55
C ALA A 121 46.72 28.99 18.81
N GLY A 122 47.01 27.89 18.11
CA GLY A 122 48.22 27.09 18.29
C GLY A 122 48.23 26.20 19.55
N HIS A 123 47.06 25.99 20.16
CA HIS A 123 46.84 25.16 21.35
C HIS A 123 46.50 23.69 21.01
N TRP A 124 46.28 23.36 19.74
CA TRP A 124 46.13 21.99 19.24
C TRP A 124 47.16 21.70 18.15
N LYS A 125 48.06 20.72 18.34
CA LYS A 125 49.16 20.43 17.39
C LYS A 125 49.09 19.03 16.76
N GLU A 126 48.33 18.14 17.38
CA GLU A 126 48.29 16.70 17.11
C GLU A 126 47.37 16.36 15.93
N ALA A 127 46.41 17.24 15.63
CA ALA A 127 45.48 17.12 14.51
C ALA A 127 45.40 18.44 13.71
N PRO A 128 46.46 18.80 12.96
CA PRO A 128 46.49 20.01 12.13
C PRO A 128 45.80 19.83 10.77
N GLU A 129 45.22 18.66 10.50
CA GLU A 129 44.63 18.35 9.20
C GLU A 129 43.39 19.19 8.93
N LYS A 130 43.11 19.41 7.65
CA LYS A 130 41.83 19.98 7.23
C LYS A 130 40.74 18.93 7.35
N LEU A 131 39.56 19.38 7.77
CA LEU A 131 38.37 18.54 7.82
C LEU A 131 37.98 18.07 6.40
N GLU A 132 37.73 16.78 6.26
CA GLU A 132 37.25 16.16 5.02
C GLU A 132 36.01 15.33 5.33
N HIS A 133 34.93 15.60 4.59
CA HIS A 133 33.69 14.86 4.70
C HIS A 133 33.68 13.69 3.70
N ILE A 134 33.35 12.50 4.21
CA ILE A 134 33.22 11.28 3.42
C ILE A 134 31.73 11.05 3.17
N PRO A 135 31.27 10.94 1.91
CA PRO A 135 29.88 10.56 1.63
C PRO A 135 29.51 9.25 2.32
N ILE A 136 28.30 9.16 2.87
CA ILE A 136 27.86 7.98 3.65
C ILE A 136 28.08 6.66 2.88
N PRO A 137 27.71 6.52 1.58
CA PRO A 137 27.95 5.28 0.86
C PRO A 137 29.42 4.84 0.84
N LYS A 138 30.33 5.81 0.72
CA LYS A 138 31.78 5.58 0.75
C LYS A 138 32.26 5.19 2.15
N LEU A 139 31.81 5.89 3.18
CA LEU A 139 32.14 5.58 4.58
C LEU A 139 31.73 4.15 4.92
N ILE A 140 30.51 3.76 4.58
CA ILE A 140 30.00 2.41 4.83
C ILE A 140 30.82 1.36 4.06
N ALA A 141 31.15 1.63 2.80
CA ALA A 141 31.98 0.72 2.00
C ALA A 141 33.39 0.54 2.60
N GLU A 142 34.04 1.63 3.02
CA GLU A 142 35.35 1.60 3.68
C GLU A 142 35.31 0.77 4.96
N MET A 143 34.28 0.96 5.79
CA MET A 143 34.13 0.21 7.03
C MET A 143 33.83 -1.27 6.84
N ILE A 144 33.06 -1.63 5.80
CA ILE A 144 32.85 -3.04 5.40
C ILE A 144 34.20 -3.68 5.02
N GLU A 145 35.02 -2.99 4.23
CA GLU A 145 36.32 -3.49 3.80
C GLU A 145 37.31 -3.63 4.96
N LEU A 146 37.39 -2.63 5.85
CA LEU A 146 38.23 -2.70 7.05
C LEU A 146 37.79 -3.84 7.97
N SER A 147 36.48 -4.01 8.17
CA SER A 147 35.92 -5.12 8.97
C SER A 147 36.31 -6.46 8.34
N LYS A 148 36.23 -6.57 7.01
CA LYS A 148 36.66 -7.78 6.29
C LYS A 148 38.16 -8.05 6.42
N GLN A 149 39.02 -7.03 6.41
CA GLN A 149 40.47 -7.17 6.56
C GLN A 149 40.86 -7.70 7.94
N GLN A 150 40.10 -7.32 8.97
CA GLN A 150 40.29 -7.79 10.36
C GLN A 150 39.51 -9.07 10.69
N ASP A 151 38.87 -9.68 9.70
CA ASP A 151 37.97 -10.85 9.82
C ASP A 151 36.78 -10.65 10.79
N ASP A 152 36.36 -9.40 11.00
CA ASP A 152 35.19 -9.06 11.81
C ASP A 152 33.92 -9.13 10.94
N LYS A 153 33.38 -10.34 10.83
CA LYS A 153 32.19 -10.59 10.01
C LYS A 153 30.95 -9.89 10.56
N GLN A 154 30.78 -9.85 11.88
CA GLN A 154 29.60 -9.26 12.49
C GLN A 154 29.55 -7.76 12.20
N LEU A 155 30.66 -7.06 12.40
CA LEU A 155 30.75 -5.63 12.12
C LEU A 155 30.54 -5.32 10.63
N MET A 156 31.11 -6.14 9.75
CA MET A 156 30.89 -6.05 8.30
C MET A 156 29.40 -6.11 7.92
N HIS A 157 28.65 -7.07 8.48
CA HIS A 157 27.20 -7.17 8.26
C HIS A 157 26.44 -5.99 8.89
N ASN A 158 26.80 -5.59 10.11
CA ASN A 158 26.15 -4.50 10.82
C ASN A 158 26.27 -3.16 10.10
N PHE A 159 27.41 -2.85 9.50
CA PHE A 159 27.57 -1.63 8.69
C PHE A 159 26.61 -1.58 7.50
N TYR A 160 26.46 -2.70 6.79
CA TYR A 160 25.53 -2.76 5.66
C TYR A 160 24.07 -2.65 6.13
N LEU A 161 23.72 -3.33 7.21
CA LEU A 161 22.38 -3.26 7.78
C LEU A 161 22.05 -1.87 8.31
N ALA A 162 22.99 -1.19 8.97
CA ALA A 162 22.80 0.18 9.42
C ALA A 162 22.45 1.11 8.24
N PHE A 163 23.19 1.00 7.14
CA PHE A 163 22.92 1.77 5.92
C PHE A 163 21.56 1.46 5.30
N VAL A 164 21.21 0.18 5.13
CA VAL A 164 19.94 -0.23 4.52
C VAL A 164 18.75 0.23 5.37
N ASN A 165 18.80 0.00 6.68
CA ASN A 165 17.72 0.40 7.57
C ASN A 165 17.60 1.93 7.66
N ALA A 166 18.72 2.67 7.72
CA ALA A 166 18.68 4.14 7.69
C ALA A 166 18.02 4.67 6.41
N TYR A 167 18.27 4.02 5.25
CA TYR A 167 17.58 4.36 4.01
C TYR A 167 16.08 4.06 4.07
N LEU A 168 15.71 2.86 4.54
CA LEU A 168 14.30 2.42 4.62
C LEU A 168 13.49 3.23 5.65
N GLU A 169 14.12 3.70 6.73
CA GLU A 169 13.52 4.55 7.77
C GLU A 169 13.59 6.06 7.43
N ALA A 170 14.17 6.41 6.28
CA ALA A 170 14.35 7.79 5.79
C ALA A 170 15.22 8.69 6.70
N ASP A 171 16.13 8.10 7.47
CA ASP A 171 17.14 8.82 8.26
C ASP A 171 18.28 9.37 7.40
N ILE A 172 18.49 8.78 6.23
CA ILE A 172 19.45 9.25 5.22
C ILE A 172 18.76 9.48 3.88
N GLY A 173 19.14 10.55 3.19
CA GLY A 173 18.48 10.98 1.97
C GLY A 173 19.40 11.64 0.95
N THR A 174 18.84 12.55 0.16
CA THR A 174 19.57 13.24 -0.90
C THR A 174 20.66 14.19 -0.38
N GLU A 175 20.38 14.80 0.76
CA GLU A 175 21.27 15.66 1.55
C GLU A 175 22.48 14.92 2.11
N ASP A 176 22.43 13.59 2.15
CA ASP A 176 23.49 12.68 2.60
C ASP A 176 24.39 12.17 1.47
N GLY A 177 24.17 12.66 0.25
CA GLY A 177 24.91 12.23 -0.94
C GLY A 177 24.29 11.04 -1.65
N LEU A 178 23.05 10.63 -1.31
CA LEU A 178 22.27 9.73 -2.14
C LEU A 178 21.68 10.50 -3.32
N ALA A 179 21.66 9.88 -4.49
CA ALA A 179 21.06 10.51 -5.65
C ALA A 179 19.52 10.38 -5.60
N LYS A 180 18.79 11.28 -6.25
CA LYS A 180 17.33 11.29 -6.18
C LYS A 180 16.69 10.15 -6.97
N ASP A 181 17.22 9.86 -8.15
CA ASP A 181 16.62 8.92 -9.10
C ASP A 181 17.50 7.67 -9.27
N PHE A 182 16.89 6.52 -9.51
CA PHE A 182 17.60 5.25 -9.65
C PHE A 182 18.61 5.26 -10.82
N GLU A 183 18.32 6.00 -11.90
CA GLU A 183 19.25 6.21 -13.01
C GLU A 183 20.56 6.87 -12.57
N GLN A 184 20.55 7.68 -11.53
CA GLN A 184 21.76 8.27 -10.97
C GLN A 184 22.49 7.30 -10.03
N TRP A 185 21.76 6.44 -9.32
CA TRP A 185 22.34 5.42 -8.43
C TRP A 185 23.25 4.46 -9.19
N ILE A 186 22.80 3.99 -10.37
CA ILE A 186 23.58 3.07 -11.21
C ILE A 186 24.80 3.72 -11.89
N ASN A 187 24.97 5.04 -11.73
CA ASN A 187 26.13 5.79 -12.22
C ASN A 187 26.99 6.35 -11.06
N ASN A 188 26.59 6.13 -9.81
CA ASN A 188 27.31 6.59 -8.63
C ASN A 188 28.34 5.51 -8.22
N PRO A 189 29.66 5.79 -8.29
CA PRO A 189 30.68 4.78 -8.04
C PRO A 189 30.66 4.24 -6.60
N GLU A 190 30.31 5.07 -5.61
CA GLU A 190 30.22 4.64 -4.21
C GLU A 190 29.06 3.66 -3.98
N LEU A 191 27.89 3.90 -4.58
CA LEU A 191 26.73 3.01 -4.49
C LEU A 191 26.94 1.71 -5.26
N ILE A 192 27.56 1.77 -6.44
CA ILE A 192 27.95 0.57 -7.20
C ILE A 192 28.86 -0.30 -6.35
N LYS A 193 29.86 0.31 -5.70
CA LYS A 193 30.78 -0.39 -4.80
C LYS A 193 30.04 -1.06 -3.64
N LEU A 194 29.06 -0.39 -3.02
CA LEU A 194 28.23 -1.02 -1.98
C LEU A 194 27.43 -2.22 -2.50
N HIS A 195 26.87 -2.14 -3.71
CA HIS A 195 26.14 -3.26 -4.31
C HIS A 195 27.07 -4.46 -4.64
N GLU A 196 28.30 -4.18 -5.08
CA GLU A 196 29.33 -5.20 -5.26
C GLU A 196 29.66 -5.90 -3.93
N LEU A 197 29.84 -5.13 -2.86
CA LEU A 197 30.11 -5.66 -1.52
C LEU A 197 28.94 -6.50 -0.98
N LEU A 198 27.70 -6.05 -1.19
CA LEU A 198 26.48 -6.81 -0.88
C LEU A 198 26.53 -8.20 -1.50
N THR A 199 26.83 -8.25 -2.79
CA THR A 199 26.84 -9.49 -3.57
C THR A 199 28.03 -10.37 -3.22
N GLN A 200 29.21 -9.78 -3.06
CA GLN A 200 30.46 -10.49 -2.78
C GLN A 200 30.45 -11.16 -1.40
N TYR A 201 29.86 -10.50 -0.40
CA TYR A 201 29.92 -10.94 1.00
C TYR A 201 28.57 -11.40 1.56
N ASP A 202 27.53 -11.52 0.73
CA ASP A 202 26.17 -11.87 1.15
C ASP A 202 25.71 -11.03 2.36
N LEU A 203 25.85 -9.70 2.29
CA LEU A 203 25.79 -8.82 3.49
C LEU A 203 24.45 -8.86 4.26
N LEU A 204 23.36 -9.33 3.65
CA LEU A 204 22.07 -9.53 4.31
C LEU A 204 21.90 -10.93 4.95
N LYS A 205 22.89 -11.82 4.83
CA LYS A 205 22.84 -13.19 5.32
C LYS A 205 23.44 -13.33 6.72
N ILE A 206 22.83 -12.65 7.68
CA ILE A 206 23.15 -12.73 9.11
C ILE A 206 21.91 -13.17 9.90
N LYS A 207 22.12 -13.88 11.02
CA LYS A 207 20.99 -14.27 11.88
C LYS A 207 20.65 -13.09 12.79
N LYS A 208 19.36 -12.84 13.01
CA LYS A 208 18.88 -11.77 13.90
C LYS A 208 19.44 -11.83 15.34
N LYS A 209 19.88 -13.00 15.82
CA LYS A 209 20.52 -13.13 17.14
C LYS A 209 21.99 -12.67 17.18
N ASP A 210 22.59 -12.50 16.00
CA ASP A 210 24.01 -12.13 15.83
C ASP A 210 24.13 -10.64 15.41
N THR A 211 23.03 -9.87 15.43
CA THR A 211 22.98 -8.44 15.10
C THR A 211 21.85 -7.74 15.85
N ASP A 212 22.07 -6.50 16.29
CA ASP A 212 21.02 -5.67 16.89
C ASP A 212 20.16 -4.97 15.82
N PHE A 213 20.61 -4.95 14.57
CA PHE A 213 19.90 -4.33 13.46
C PHE A 213 18.74 -5.22 12.95
N GLU A 214 17.68 -4.59 12.43
CA GLU A 214 16.67 -5.34 11.68
C GLU A 214 17.26 -5.90 10.39
N VAL A 215 16.84 -7.12 10.05
CA VAL A 215 17.23 -7.78 8.79
C VAL A 215 16.01 -7.76 7.88
N PRO A 216 15.83 -6.72 7.07
CA PRO A 216 14.60 -6.52 6.31
C PRO A 216 14.43 -7.59 5.22
N ARG A 217 13.18 -7.89 4.89
CA ARG A 217 12.83 -8.87 3.87
C ARG A 217 12.45 -8.17 2.58
N LEU A 218 13.18 -8.45 1.50
CA LEU A 218 12.94 -7.85 0.19
C LEU A 218 11.48 -7.98 -0.28
N SER A 219 10.83 -9.11 -0.03
CA SER A 219 9.42 -9.31 -0.41
C SER A 219 8.48 -8.34 0.28
N ASP A 220 8.76 -8.02 1.54
CA ASP A 220 7.89 -7.25 2.41
C ASP A 220 8.04 -5.78 2.01
N GLU A 221 9.28 -5.30 1.84
CA GLU A 221 9.57 -3.94 1.35
C GLU A 221 9.04 -3.69 -0.06
N LEU A 222 9.17 -4.66 -0.98
CA LEU A 222 8.65 -4.49 -2.35
C LEU A 222 7.13 -4.58 -2.45
N SER A 223 6.43 -5.12 -1.44
CA SER A 223 4.98 -5.31 -1.49
C SER A 223 4.20 -4.02 -1.30
N THR A 224 4.79 -3.04 -0.61
CA THR A 224 4.19 -1.75 -0.27
C THR A 224 4.52 -0.66 -1.29
N LEU A 225 5.56 -0.88 -2.12
CA LEU A 225 6.05 0.10 -3.08
C LEU A 225 5.38 -0.05 -4.45
N VAL A 226 4.79 1.05 -4.93
CA VAL A 226 4.19 1.16 -6.27
C VAL A 226 5.12 1.92 -7.22
N ASP A 227 5.90 2.86 -6.70
CA ASP A 227 6.80 3.69 -7.52
C ASP A 227 7.96 2.86 -8.10
N PRO A 228 8.16 2.85 -9.43
CA PRO A 228 9.23 2.08 -10.06
C PRO A 228 10.63 2.45 -9.57
N ASP A 229 10.87 3.72 -9.22
CA ASP A 229 12.19 4.20 -8.81
C ASP A 229 12.55 3.68 -7.43
N GLU A 230 11.65 3.81 -6.45
CA GLU A 230 11.83 3.27 -5.11
C GLU A 230 11.94 1.74 -5.11
N ARG A 231 11.12 1.05 -5.91
CA ARG A 231 11.23 -0.42 -6.07
C ARG A 231 12.61 -0.83 -6.60
N ALA A 232 13.18 -0.06 -7.51
CA ALA A 232 14.49 -0.32 -8.08
C ALA A 232 15.62 -0.04 -7.09
N LYS A 233 15.55 1.06 -6.33
CA LYS A 233 16.49 1.38 -5.24
C LYS A 233 16.49 0.32 -4.14
N VAL A 234 15.31 -0.11 -3.68
CA VAL A 234 15.19 -1.20 -2.70
C VAL A 234 15.76 -2.51 -3.27
N SER A 235 15.45 -2.84 -4.52
CA SER A 235 16.04 -4.02 -5.17
C SER A 235 17.57 -3.92 -5.27
N PHE A 236 18.10 -2.72 -5.53
CA PHE A 236 19.55 -2.48 -5.60
C PHE A 236 20.24 -2.68 -4.24
N LEU A 237 19.60 -2.28 -3.14
CA LEU A 237 20.15 -2.46 -1.79
C LEU A 237 19.93 -3.85 -1.21
N MET A 238 18.97 -4.62 -1.74
CA MET A 238 18.50 -5.82 -1.04
C MET A 238 18.41 -7.09 -1.87
N ASP A 239 18.63 -7.05 -3.19
CA ASP A 239 18.60 -8.23 -4.07
C ASP A 239 20.03 -8.63 -4.51
N PRO A 240 20.79 -9.37 -3.68
CA PRO A 240 22.15 -9.81 -4.03
C PRO A 240 22.19 -10.80 -5.20
N LYS A 241 21.04 -11.28 -5.69
CA LYS A 241 20.96 -12.26 -6.77
C LYS A 241 20.77 -11.62 -8.14
N LYS A 242 20.35 -10.35 -8.19
CA LYS A 242 20.16 -9.62 -9.45
C LYS A 242 21.33 -8.68 -9.68
N SER A 243 21.90 -8.74 -10.88
CA SER A 243 22.87 -7.73 -11.31
C SER A 243 22.19 -6.38 -11.54
N ILE A 244 22.96 -5.31 -11.45
CA ILE A 244 22.50 -3.94 -11.69
C ILE A 244 21.79 -3.82 -13.04
N GLU A 245 22.27 -4.48 -14.10
CA GLU A 245 21.64 -4.44 -15.43
C GLU A 245 20.25 -5.09 -15.43
N LYS A 246 20.05 -6.17 -14.67
CA LYS A 246 18.75 -6.82 -14.54
C LYS A 246 17.76 -5.98 -13.74
N ILE A 247 18.24 -5.30 -12.70
CA ILE A 247 17.44 -4.35 -11.92
C ILE A 247 17.04 -3.18 -12.83
N TYR A 248 17.99 -2.61 -13.57
CA TYR A 248 17.74 -1.52 -14.51
C TYR A 248 16.77 -1.91 -15.64
N ALA A 249 16.89 -3.10 -16.22
CA ALA A 249 15.95 -3.59 -17.22
C ALA A 249 14.52 -3.74 -16.65
N SER A 250 14.39 -4.16 -15.39
CA SER A 250 13.10 -4.27 -14.70
C SER A 250 12.51 -2.88 -14.43
N TYR A 251 13.33 -1.95 -13.94
CA TYR A 251 12.99 -0.54 -13.75
C TYR A 251 12.46 0.10 -15.04
N GLN A 252 13.20 -0.02 -16.15
CA GLN A 252 12.79 0.56 -17.43
C GLN A 252 11.46 -0.03 -17.93
N LYS A 253 11.23 -1.33 -17.70
CA LYS A 253 9.97 -1.98 -18.03
C LYS A 253 8.80 -1.44 -17.18
N GLU A 254 9.02 -1.24 -15.89
CA GLU A 254 8.00 -0.72 -14.97
C GLU A 254 7.70 0.78 -15.22
N LYS A 255 8.74 1.59 -15.45
CA LYS A 255 8.63 3.01 -15.83
C LYS A 255 7.86 3.16 -17.13
N LYS A 256 8.20 2.37 -18.15
CA LYS A 256 7.48 2.33 -19.43
C LYS A 256 6.02 1.93 -19.23
N ALA A 257 5.74 0.87 -18.48
CA ALA A 257 4.37 0.43 -18.22
C ALA A 257 3.54 1.50 -17.50
N THR A 258 4.14 2.25 -16.58
CA THR A 258 3.48 3.35 -15.87
C THR A 258 3.15 4.51 -16.80
N LEU A 259 4.06 4.85 -17.72
CA LEU A 259 3.85 5.90 -18.73
C LEU A 259 2.80 5.50 -19.78
N GLU A 260 2.75 4.22 -20.17
CA GLU A 260 1.79 3.70 -21.15
C GLU A 260 0.40 3.41 -20.54
N LEU A 261 0.29 3.29 -19.22
CA LEU A 261 -0.96 2.91 -18.55
C LEU A 261 -2.17 3.80 -18.90
N PRO A 262 -2.07 5.15 -18.92
CA PRO A 262 -3.19 6.00 -19.33
C PRO A 262 -3.68 5.68 -20.75
N HIS A 263 -2.76 5.46 -21.68
CA HIS A 263 -3.07 5.07 -23.06
C HIS A 263 -3.72 3.68 -23.12
N HIS A 264 -3.23 2.73 -22.32
CA HIS A 264 -3.85 1.40 -22.23
C HIS A 264 -5.28 1.44 -21.69
N ILE A 265 -5.56 2.30 -20.71
CA ILE A 265 -6.92 2.52 -20.18
C ILE A 265 -7.82 3.11 -21.28
N GLU A 266 -7.31 4.07 -22.05
CA GLU A 266 -8.03 4.65 -23.20
C GLU A 266 -8.33 3.60 -24.28
N THR A 267 -7.37 2.73 -24.61
CA THR A 267 -7.59 1.60 -25.53
C THR A 267 -8.70 0.68 -25.02
N ILE A 268 -8.69 0.31 -23.74
CA ILE A 268 -9.73 -0.54 -23.13
C ILE A 268 -11.09 0.14 -23.23
N SER A 269 -11.18 1.41 -22.83
CA SER A 269 -12.40 2.22 -22.89
C SER A 269 -12.96 2.28 -24.32
N THR A 270 -12.09 2.51 -25.30
CA THR A 270 -12.46 2.57 -26.73
C THR A 270 -13.01 1.23 -27.21
N VAL A 271 -12.32 0.13 -26.93
CA VAL A 271 -12.78 -1.22 -27.32
C VAL A 271 -14.13 -1.55 -26.68
N VAL A 272 -14.32 -1.21 -25.41
CA VAL A 272 -15.60 -1.42 -24.71
C VAL A 272 -16.70 -0.59 -25.36
N LYS A 273 -16.48 0.72 -25.58
CA LYS A 273 -17.45 1.63 -26.19
C LYS A 273 -17.85 1.18 -27.59
N GLU A 274 -16.88 0.90 -28.47
CA GLU A 274 -17.12 0.42 -29.83
C GLU A 274 -17.91 -0.90 -29.86
N ALA A 275 -17.57 -1.84 -28.97
CA ALA A 275 -18.27 -3.13 -28.89
C ALA A 275 -19.73 -2.95 -28.44
N MET A 276 -19.98 -2.12 -27.43
CA MET A 276 -21.33 -1.87 -26.92
C MET A 276 -22.20 -1.11 -27.94
N GLU A 277 -21.63 -0.10 -28.61
CA GLU A 277 -22.31 0.66 -29.68
C GLU A 277 -22.69 -0.25 -30.86
N LYS A 278 -21.76 -1.13 -31.28
CA LYS A 278 -22.01 -2.11 -32.35
C LYS A 278 -23.16 -3.06 -32.02
N SER A 279 -23.36 -3.38 -30.75
CA SER A 279 -24.46 -4.24 -30.26
C SER A 279 -25.73 -3.46 -29.88
N SER A 280 -25.81 -2.19 -30.30
CA SER A 280 -26.97 -1.30 -30.09
C SER A 280 -27.33 -1.08 -28.62
N TRP A 281 -26.32 -1.03 -27.75
CA TRP A 281 -26.49 -0.56 -26.38
C TRP A 281 -26.46 0.96 -26.34
N THR A 282 -27.19 1.55 -25.39
CA THR A 282 -27.16 3.00 -25.16
C THR A 282 -26.25 3.32 -23.99
N PHE A 283 -25.29 4.22 -24.20
CA PHE A 283 -24.39 4.67 -23.13
C PHE A 283 -25.18 5.45 -22.08
N LEU A 284 -24.95 5.15 -20.80
CA LEU A 284 -25.57 5.86 -19.68
C LEU A 284 -24.57 6.81 -19.02
N SER A 285 -23.44 6.27 -18.55
CA SER A 285 -22.49 7.02 -17.75
C SER A 285 -21.11 6.36 -17.70
N GLU A 286 -20.09 7.17 -17.45
CA GLU A 286 -18.74 6.74 -17.06
C GLU A 286 -18.47 7.31 -15.66
N ASN A 287 -18.05 6.44 -14.75
CA ASN A 287 -17.68 6.84 -13.40
C ASN A 287 -16.23 6.41 -13.14
N ILE A 288 -15.39 7.37 -12.76
CA ILE A 288 -14.01 7.14 -12.38
C ILE A 288 -13.97 7.23 -10.86
N GLU A 289 -14.06 6.08 -10.18
CA GLU A 289 -14.05 6.05 -8.72
C GLU A 289 -12.69 6.50 -8.17
N ARG A 290 -11.62 6.01 -8.80
CA ARG A 290 -10.23 6.36 -8.47
C ARG A 290 -9.42 6.45 -9.76
N PRO A 291 -8.89 7.64 -10.13
CA PRO A 291 -8.05 7.78 -11.32
C PRO A 291 -6.90 6.77 -11.32
N LEU A 292 -6.67 6.14 -12.48
CA LEU A 292 -5.66 5.09 -12.68
C LEU A 292 -5.82 3.83 -11.79
N SER A 293 -6.95 3.66 -11.11
CA SER A 293 -7.23 2.49 -10.27
C SER A 293 -8.54 1.80 -10.67
N LEU A 294 -9.67 2.52 -10.72
CA LEU A 294 -10.99 1.91 -10.94
C LEU A 294 -11.89 2.75 -11.85
N TYR A 295 -12.35 2.14 -12.93
CA TYR A 295 -13.20 2.75 -13.96
C TYR A 295 -14.45 1.91 -14.19
N ASN A 296 -15.61 2.56 -14.31
CA ASN A 296 -16.90 1.92 -14.58
C ASN A 296 -17.59 2.55 -15.79
N TRP A 297 -18.05 1.73 -16.72
CA TRP A 297 -18.86 2.13 -17.88
C TRP A 297 -20.22 1.46 -17.81
N VAL A 298 -21.28 2.27 -17.78
CA VAL A 298 -22.65 1.77 -17.67
C VAL A 298 -23.39 1.99 -18.97
N TRP A 299 -24.06 0.93 -19.41
CA TRP A 299 -24.86 0.89 -20.62
C TRP A 299 -26.23 0.31 -20.31
N TYR A 300 -27.23 0.64 -21.13
CA TYR A 300 -28.55 0.04 -21.02
C TYR A 300 -29.16 -0.30 -22.37
N LYS A 301 -30.15 -1.21 -22.33
CA LYS A 301 -30.99 -1.59 -23.46
C LYS A 301 -32.42 -1.79 -22.99
N ASP A 302 -33.35 -1.12 -23.69
CA ASP A 302 -34.78 -1.29 -23.47
C ASP A 302 -35.30 -2.45 -24.31
N LEU A 303 -36.12 -3.29 -23.68
CA LEU A 303 -36.69 -4.49 -24.28
C LEU A 303 -38.19 -4.54 -24.00
N SER A 304 -38.95 -5.16 -24.90
CA SER A 304 -40.38 -5.41 -24.70
C SER A 304 -40.60 -6.90 -24.49
N VAL A 305 -41.04 -7.28 -23.28
CA VAL A 305 -41.38 -8.67 -22.93
C VAL A 305 -42.88 -8.73 -22.69
N ALA A 306 -43.59 -9.51 -23.50
CA ALA A 306 -45.06 -9.63 -23.45
C ALA A 306 -45.78 -8.26 -23.45
N ASN A 307 -45.33 -7.34 -24.32
CA ASN A 307 -45.83 -5.96 -24.45
C ASN A 307 -45.60 -5.06 -23.22
N ARG A 308 -44.66 -5.42 -22.35
CA ARG A 308 -44.26 -4.61 -21.20
C ARG A 308 -42.78 -4.21 -21.29
N PRO A 309 -42.43 -2.96 -20.95
CA PRO A 309 -41.05 -2.49 -21.02
C PRO A 309 -40.21 -3.08 -19.88
N SER A 310 -39.09 -3.71 -20.24
CA SER A 310 -38.01 -4.09 -19.32
C SER A 310 -36.74 -3.36 -19.74
N ARG A 311 -35.81 -3.17 -18.80
CA ARG A 311 -34.49 -2.60 -19.10
C ARG A 311 -33.40 -3.50 -18.55
N ILE A 312 -32.38 -3.72 -19.36
CA ILE A 312 -31.14 -4.37 -18.94
C ILE A 312 -30.08 -3.28 -18.86
N PHE A 313 -29.33 -3.26 -17.76
CA PHE A 313 -28.09 -2.52 -17.65
C PHE A 313 -26.91 -3.50 -17.67
N THR A 314 -25.82 -3.06 -18.27
CA THR A 314 -24.52 -3.71 -18.17
C THR A 314 -23.51 -2.69 -17.69
N GLU A 315 -22.96 -2.91 -16.50
CA GLU A 315 -21.83 -2.18 -15.94
C GLU A 315 -20.56 -2.97 -16.25
N ILE A 316 -19.58 -2.36 -16.90
CA ILE A 316 -18.27 -2.94 -17.18
C ILE A 316 -17.24 -2.16 -16.37
N SER A 317 -16.46 -2.86 -15.56
CA SER A 317 -15.52 -2.28 -14.62
C SER A 317 -14.09 -2.73 -14.93
N LEU A 318 -13.15 -1.79 -14.92
CA LEU A 318 -11.70 -2.04 -15.00
C LEU A 318 -11.07 -1.74 -13.65
N ASP A 319 -10.46 -2.76 -13.04
CA ASP A 319 -9.61 -2.65 -11.86
C ASP A 319 -8.14 -2.80 -12.27
N VAL A 320 -7.38 -1.71 -12.18
CA VAL A 320 -5.98 -1.64 -12.62
C VAL A 320 -5.06 -2.39 -11.66
N GLU A 321 -5.34 -2.34 -10.36
CA GLU A 321 -4.55 -3.00 -9.30
C GLU A 321 -4.62 -4.52 -9.48
N LEU A 322 -5.82 -5.03 -9.73
CA LEU A 322 -6.06 -6.44 -10.06
C LEU A 322 -5.73 -6.78 -11.52
N SER A 323 -5.35 -5.79 -12.33
CA SER A 323 -5.14 -5.92 -13.78
C SER A 323 -6.27 -6.70 -14.45
N SER A 324 -7.53 -6.36 -14.12
CA SER A 324 -8.69 -7.17 -14.48
C SER A 324 -9.88 -6.31 -14.93
N ILE A 325 -10.68 -6.86 -15.85
CA ILE A 325 -11.96 -6.31 -16.29
C ILE A 325 -13.08 -7.28 -15.90
N PHE A 326 -14.25 -6.76 -15.55
CA PHE A 326 -15.41 -7.58 -15.21
C PHE A 326 -16.71 -6.85 -15.56
N ALA A 327 -17.82 -7.57 -15.52
CA ALA A 327 -19.13 -6.99 -15.78
C ALA A 327 -20.12 -7.36 -14.68
N LYS A 328 -21.15 -6.53 -14.52
CA LYS A 328 -22.35 -6.80 -13.74
C LYS A 328 -23.55 -6.46 -14.60
N GLN A 329 -24.56 -7.33 -14.61
CA GLN A 329 -25.83 -7.07 -15.26
C GLN A 329 -26.90 -6.79 -14.23
N TYR A 330 -27.74 -5.79 -14.53
CA TYR A 330 -28.86 -5.38 -13.69
C TYR A 330 -30.14 -5.38 -14.53
N ILE A 331 -31.25 -5.86 -13.97
CA ILE A 331 -32.51 -6.00 -14.70
C ILE A 331 -33.63 -5.26 -13.99
N GLN A 332 -34.23 -4.32 -14.70
CA GLN A 332 -35.54 -3.77 -14.39
C GLN A 332 -36.60 -4.64 -15.06
N HIS A 333 -37.24 -5.51 -14.28
CA HIS A 333 -38.20 -6.50 -14.79
C HIS A 333 -39.60 -5.91 -14.91
N ALA A 334 -40.17 -5.98 -16.12
CA ALA A 334 -41.47 -5.42 -16.46
C ALA A 334 -42.60 -5.74 -15.46
N LEU A 335 -42.72 -7.00 -15.03
CA LEU A 335 -43.81 -7.41 -14.15
C LEU A 335 -43.63 -6.86 -12.74
N LEU A 336 -42.39 -6.84 -12.25
CA LEU A 336 -42.09 -6.31 -10.92
C LEU A 336 -42.26 -4.78 -10.88
N LEU A 337 -41.88 -4.06 -11.94
CA LEU A 337 -42.16 -2.64 -12.06
C LEU A 337 -43.66 -2.33 -12.04
N GLU A 338 -44.47 -3.11 -12.78
CA GLU A 338 -45.93 -2.99 -12.74
C GLU A 338 -46.46 -3.21 -11.32
N TRP A 339 -45.97 -4.24 -10.62
CA TRP A 339 -46.37 -4.52 -9.24
C TRP A 339 -45.95 -3.43 -8.25
N GLN A 340 -44.82 -2.77 -8.50
CA GLN A 340 -44.32 -1.65 -7.71
C GLN A 340 -44.96 -0.31 -8.09
N GLY A 341 -45.77 -0.26 -9.15
CA GLY A 341 -46.30 1.00 -9.69
C GLY A 341 -45.21 1.95 -10.20
N LYS A 342 -44.04 1.41 -10.60
CA LYS A 342 -42.89 2.16 -11.09
C LYS A 342 -42.77 2.09 -12.61
N SER A 343 -42.20 3.14 -13.20
CA SER A 343 -41.74 3.12 -14.60
C SER A 343 -40.27 2.70 -14.67
N LEU A 344 -39.76 2.49 -15.90
CA LEU A 344 -38.31 2.37 -16.12
C LEU A 344 -37.60 3.58 -15.51
N SER A 345 -36.45 3.32 -14.88
CA SER A 345 -35.58 4.33 -14.27
C SER A 345 -34.20 4.22 -14.90
N MET A 346 -33.40 5.29 -14.84
CA MET A 346 -31.99 5.26 -15.22
C MET A 346 -31.08 4.85 -14.06
N ASP A 347 -31.63 4.75 -12.84
CA ASP A 347 -30.88 4.34 -11.66
C ASP A 347 -30.69 2.81 -11.62
N LEU A 348 -29.44 2.36 -11.49
CA LEU A 348 -29.11 0.94 -11.28
C LEU A 348 -29.71 0.42 -9.97
N GLU A 349 -29.86 1.31 -8.97
CA GLU A 349 -30.46 0.98 -7.68
C GLU A 349 -31.97 0.73 -7.76
N ASP A 350 -32.60 0.97 -8.90
CA ASP A 350 -34.00 0.58 -9.15
C ASP A 350 -34.14 -0.81 -9.79
N ALA A 351 -33.04 -1.48 -10.17
CA ALA A 351 -33.10 -2.82 -10.78
C ALA A 351 -33.41 -3.93 -9.76
N GLN A 352 -34.35 -4.83 -10.06
CA GLN A 352 -34.76 -5.89 -9.13
C GLN A 352 -33.83 -7.11 -9.14
N PHE A 353 -33.08 -7.33 -10.22
CA PHE A 353 -32.14 -8.45 -10.32
C PHE A 353 -30.74 -7.96 -10.67
N LYS A 354 -29.72 -8.68 -10.16
CA LYS A 354 -28.31 -8.41 -10.37
C LYS A 354 -27.54 -9.74 -10.44
N THR A 355 -26.59 -9.84 -11.37
CA THR A 355 -25.72 -11.03 -11.51
C THR A 355 -24.36 -10.63 -12.10
N ASN A 356 -23.34 -11.47 -11.92
CA ASN A 356 -22.18 -11.45 -12.81
C ASN A 356 -22.57 -12.24 -14.08
N PRO A 357 -22.63 -11.60 -15.27
CA PRO A 357 -23.07 -12.29 -16.48
C PRO A 357 -22.18 -13.48 -16.86
N PHE A 358 -20.91 -13.52 -16.42
CA PHE A 358 -20.02 -14.64 -16.67
C PHE A 358 -20.40 -15.93 -15.92
N GLU A 359 -21.23 -15.85 -14.87
CA GLU A 359 -21.81 -17.03 -14.21
C GLU A 359 -22.77 -17.81 -15.12
N LEU A 360 -23.19 -17.22 -16.24
CA LEU A 360 -24.05 -17.86 -17.23
C LEU A 360 -23.28 -18.63 -18.30
N ILE A 361 -21.94 -18.55 -18.30
CA ILE A 361 -21.10 -19.17 -19.33
C ILE A 361 -20.57 -20.51 -18.82
N GLU A 362 -21.03 -21.60 -19.41
CA GLU A 362 -20.49 -22.96 -19.19
C GLU A 362 -19.36 -23.26 -20.19
N ASP A 363 -18.27 -22.48 -20.14
CA ASP A 363 -17.08 -22.64 -21.01
C ASP A 363 -15.78 -22.67 -20.20
N ASN A 364 -15.15 -23.85 -20.13
CA ASN A 364 -13.87 -24.05 -19.45
C ASN A 364 -12.72 -23.19 -20.02
N GLU A 365 -12.85 -22.66 -21.25
CA GLU A 365 -11.87 -21.74 -21.82
C GLU A 365 -11.93 -20.34 -21.19
N VAL A 366 -13.06 -19.96 -20.58
CA VAL A 366 -13.19 -18.70 -19.83
C VAL A 366 -12.32 -18.74 -18.59
N GLU A 367 -12.34 -19.84 -17.83
CA GLU A 367 -11.59 -20.02 -16.57
C GLU A 367 -10.09 -19.73 -16.73
N LYS A 368 -9.50 -20.06 -17.89
CA LYS A 368 -8.08 -19.79 -18.18
C LYS A 368 -7.71 -18.30 -18.24
N ASN A 369 -8.70 -17.42 -18.41
CA ASN A 369 -8.51 -15.98 -18.47
C ASN A 369 -8.89 -15.29 -17.15
N LEU A 370 -9.31 -16.04 -16.11
CA LEU A 370 -9.74 -15.47 -14.84
C LEU A 370 -8.61 -15.45 -13.80
N ASN A 371 -8.63 -14.46 -12.91
CA ASN A 371 -7.78 -14.44 -11.71
C ASN A 371 -8.41 -15.28 -10.57
N PHE A 372 -7.75 -15.30 -9.40
CA PHE A 372 -8.23 -16.05 -8.23
C PHE A 372 -9.58 -15.55 -7.65
N LEU A 373 -10.04 -14.36 -8.06
CA LEU A 373 -11.34 -13.79 -7.73
C LEU A 373 -12.40 -14.03 -8.82
N GLY A 374 -12.05 -14.75 -9.90
CA GLY A 374 -12.95 -14.97 -11.03
C GLY A 374 -13.09 -13.78 -11.98
N LEU A 375 -12.17 -12.80 -11.96
CA LEU A 375 -12.22 -11.62 -12.83
C LEU A 375 -11.33 -11.81 -14.06
N TRP A 376 -11.73 -11.25 -15.22
CA TRP A 376 -11.01 -11.42 -16.48
C TRP A 376 -9.69 -10.64 -16.48
N VAL A 377 -8.56 -11.34 -16.57
CA VAL A 377 -7.22 -10.75 -16.52
C VAL A 377 -6.88 -10.02 -17.82
N LEU A 378 -6.43 -8.79 -17.67
CA LEU A 378 -5.89 -7.96 -18.74
C LEU A 378 -4.37 -7.87 -18.65
N PRO A 379 -3.65 -8.01 -19.78
CA PRO A 379 -2.20 -7.94 -19.80
C PRO A 379 -1.72 -6.47 -19.86
N LEU A 380 -2.02 -5.66 -18.83
CA LEU A 380 -1.79 -4.20 -18.82
C LEU A 380 -0.32 -3.77 -19.03
N LYS A 381 0.64 -4.67 -18.76
CA LYS A 381 2.08 -4.45 -19.01
C LYS A 381 2.56 -4.94 -20.39
N SER A 382 1.65 -5.33 -21.28
CA SER A 382 1.94 -5.79 -22.65
C SER A 382 1.63 -4.71 -23.68
N SER A 383 1.85 -5.01 -24.96
CA SER A 383 1.50 -4.09 -26.05
C SER A 383 0.00 -3.83 -26.14
N GLU A 384 -0.34 -2.62 -26.60
CA GLU A 384 -1.71 -2.17 -26.86
C GLU A 384 -2.52 -3.19 -27.65
N LYS A 385 -1.95 -3.77 -28.72
CA LYS A 385 -2.59 -4.81 -29.53
C LYS A 385 -3.04 -6.01 -28.69
N ARG A 386 -2.20 -6.47 -27.76
CA ARG A 386 -2.51 -7.63 -26.90
C ARG A 386 -3.60 -7.29 -25.88
N ILE A 387 -3.59 -6.07 -25.36
CA ILE A 387 -4.63 -5.56 -24.45
C ILE A 387 -5.96 -5.50 -25.20
N ALA A 388 -5.99 -4.82 -26.35
CA ALA A 388 -7.17 -4.72 -27.21
C ALA A 388 -7.74 -6.11 -27.57
N THR A 389 -6.88 -7.07 -27.90
CA THR A 389 -7.30 -8.45 -28.22
C THR A 389 -7.95 -9.15 -27.02
N SER A 390 -7.39 -9.00 -25.81
CA SER A 390 -7.97 -9.57 -24.58
C SER A 390 -9.32 -8.93 -24.26
N THR A 391 -9.41 -7.59 -24.35
CA THR A 391 -10.64 -6.84 -24.13
C THR A 391 -11.70 -7.21 -25.16
N GLN A 392 -11.35 -7.36 -26.44
CA GLN A 392 -12.27 -7.82 -27.48
C GLN A 392 -12.81 -9.22 -27.19
N LYS A 393 -11.96 -10.15 -26.71
CA LYS A 393 -12.38 -11.50 -26.33
C LYS A 393 -13.36 -11.46 -25.15
N PHE A 394 -13.07 -10.66 -24.13
CA PHE A 394 -14.02 -10.40 -23.02
C PHE A 394 -15.36 -9.88 -23.54
N MET A 395 -15.35 -8.89 -24.44
CA MET A 395 -16.57 -8.32 -25.02
C MET A 395 -17.34 -9.32 -25.87
N GLN A 396 -16.67 -10.23 -26.59
CA GLN A 396 -17.33 -11.29 -27.37
C GLN A 396 -18.12 -12.26 -26.48
N TYR A 397 -17.56 -12.65 -25.33
CA TYR A 397 -18.29 -13.46 -24.36
C TYR A 397 -19.48 -12.72 -23.79
N LEU A 398 -19.30 -11.45 -23.41
CA LEU A 398 -20.37 -10.62 -22.88
C LEU A 398 -21.50 -10.38 -23.89
N ASP A 399 -21.17 -10.11 -25.15
CA ASP A 399 -22.14 -9.93 -26.23
C ASP A 399 -22.90 -11.23 -26.56
N GLY A 400 -22.20 -12.37 -26.57
CA GLY A 400 -22.79 -13.69 -26.79
C GLY A 400 -23.87 -14.06 -25.78
N LEU A 401 -23.87 -13.44 -24.60
CA LEU A 401 -24.93 -13.62 -23.60
C LEU A 401 -26.21 -12.87 -23.96
N GLY A 402 -26.15 -11.77 -24.71
CA GLY A 402 -27.31 -11.01 -25.16
C GLY A 402 -28.35 -10.73 -24.05
N THR A 403 -29.55 -11.27 -24.21
CA THR A 403 -30.66 -11.20 -23.23
C THR A 403 -30.73 -12.40 -22.28
N GLY A 404 -29.71 -13.26 -22.28
CA GLY A 404 -29.72 -14.57 -21.63
C GLY A 404 -30.06 -14.52 -20.14
N TYR A 405 -29.61 -13.49 -19.40
CA TYR A 405 -30.00 -13.33 -18.00
C TYR A 405 -31.51 -13.06 -17.86
N LEU A 406 -32.05 -12.13 -18.65
CA LEU A 406 -33.49 -11.83 -18.67
C LEU A 406 -34.31 -13.04 -19.12
N ASP A 407 -33.85 -13.79 -20.11
CA ASP A 407 -34.53 -15.02 -20.57
C ASP A 407 -34.58 -16.07 -19.47
N ARG A 408 -33.49 -16.22 -18.70
CA ARG A 408 -33.42 -17.13 -17.55
C ARG A 408 -34.33 -16.66 -16.41
N ILE A 409 -34.39 -15.36 -16.12
CA ILE A 409 -35.35 -14.76 -15.19
C ILE A 409 -36.78 -15.10 -15.62
N ASN A 410 -37.13 -14.87 -16.89
CA ASN A 410 -38.48 -15.09 -17.42
C ASN A 410 -38.88 -16.57 -17.46
N LYS A 411 -37.91 -17.49 -17.56
CA LYS A 411 -38.14 -18.93 -17.43
C LYS A 411 -38.52 -19.31 -16.00
N GLU A 412 -37.83 -18.74 -15.02
CA GLU A 412 -38.02 -19.08 -13.60
C GLU A 412 -39.11 -18.25 -12.91
N PHE A 413 -39.39 -17.02 -13.37
CA PHE A 413 -40.33 -16.09 -12.74
C PHE A 413 -41.34 -15.52 -13.75
N PRO A 414 -42.64 -15.39 -13.39
CA PRO A 414 -43.21 -15.68 -12.07
C PRO A 414 -43.67 -17.14 -11.87
N LYS A 415 -44.01 -17.86 -12.95
CA LYS A 415 -44.78 -19.12 -12.83
C LYS A 415 -44.03 -20.24 -12.11
N ALA A 416 -42.78 -20.52 -12.51
CA ALA A 416 -42.00 -21.59 -11.87
C ALA A 416 -41.65 -21.24 -10.42
N PHE A 417 -41.34 -19.98 -10.14
CA PHE A 417 -41.08 -19.45 -8.80
C PHE A 417 -42.28 -19.69 -7.85
N PHE A 418 -43.48 -19.27 -8.23
CA PHE A 418 -44.68 -19.45 -7.41
C PHE A 418 -45.26 -20.87 -7.42
N SER A 419 -44.76 -21.77 -8.28
CA SER A 419 -45.13 -23.20 -8.23
C SER A 419 -44.55 -23.91 -7.01
N LYS A 420 -43.46 -23.38 -6.44
CA LYS A 420 -42.86 -23.84 -5.19
C LYS A 420 -43.58 -23.16 -4.02
N SER A 421 -43.76 -23.87 -2.91
CA SER A 421 -44.34 -23.26 -1.71
C SER A 421 -43.32 -22.36 -1.02
N PHE A 422 -43.78 -21.33 -0.29
CA PHE A 422 -42.89 -20.51 0.54
C PHE A 422 -42.08 -21.36 1.55
N ALA A 423 -42.70 -22.39 2.13
CA ALA A 423 -42.01 -23.32 3.02
C ALA A 423 -40.88 -24.11 2.33
N SER A 424 -40.98 -24.35 1.02
CA SER A 424 -39.90 -24.96 0.24
C SER A 424 -38.68 -24.05 0.17
N TYR A 425 -38.88 -22.73 0.04
CA TYR A 425 -37.78 -21.76 0.08
C TYR A 425 -37.13 -21.71 1.46
N ILE A 426 -37.91 -21.66 2.54
CA ILE A 426 -37.35 -21.73 3.91
C ILE A 426 -36.41 -22.93 4.06
N LYS A 427 -36.82 -24.11 3.59
CA LYS A 427 -35.99 -25.32 3.64
C LYS A 427 -34.67 -25.21 2.87
N ILE A 428 -34.63 -24.48 1.75
CA ILE A 428 -33.39 -24.22 1.00
C ILE A 428 -32.43 -23.36 1.83
N PHE A 429 -32.93 -22.35 2.52
CA PHE A 429 -32.09 -21.47 3.35
C PHE A 429 -31.70 -22.10 4.70
N GLU A 430 -32.44 -23.10 5.17
CA GLU A 430 -32.14 -23.85 6.39
C GLU A 430 -31.29 -25.09 6.13
N SER A 431 -31.07 -25.47 4.86
CA SER A 431 -30.25 -26.64 4.55
C SER A 431 -28.78 -26.36 4.79
N MET A 432 -28.07 -27.38 5.28
CA MET A 432 -26.61 -27.35 5.40
C MET A 432 -25.90 -27.52 4.04
N THR A 433 -26.64 -27.79 2.96
CA THR A 433 -26.09 -27.82 1.60
C THR A 433 -25.89 -26.39 1.09
N PRO A 434 -24.83 -26.13 0.31
CA PRO A 434 -24.70 -24.87 -0.42
C PRO A 434 -26.00 -24.58 -1.17
N ILE A 435 -26.47 -23.33 -1.07
CA ILE A 435 -27.60 -22.87 -1.88
C ILE A 435 -27.16 -22.94 -3.33
N ASP A 436 -28.03 -23.45 -4.20
CA ASP A 436 -27.79 -23.46 -5.65
C ASP A 436 -27.30 -22.08 -6.10
N ASP A 437 -26.15 -22.05 -6.77
CA ASP A 437 -25.50 -20.83 -7.25
C ASP A 437 -26.47 -19.99 -8.12
N PHE A 438 -27.48 -20.63 -8.71
CA PHE A 438 -28.54 -19.96 -9.46
C PHE A 438 -29.89 -19.90 -8.71
N LEU A 439 -29.90 -19.38 -7.48
CA LEU A 439 -31.13 -18.93 -6.84
C LEU A 439 -31.47 -17.49 -7.26
N LEU A 440 -32.50 -17.33 -8.10
CA LEU A 440 -32.93 -16.05 -8.68
C LEU A 440 -33.06 -14.89 -7.67
N ILE A 441 -33.54 -15.18 -6.46
CA ILE A 441 -33.63 -14.23 -5.34
C ILE A 441 -33.05 -14.94 -4.13
N ASN A 442 -31.87 -14.51 -3.69
CA ASN A 442 -31.09 -15.20 -2.68
C ASN A 442 -31.31 -14.68 -1.25
N ASP A 443 -32.48 -14.11 -0.97
CA ASP A 443 -32.88 -13.70 0.36
C ASP A 443 -34.37 -13.98 0.64
N LEU A 444 -34.66 -14.45 1.86
CA LEU A 444 -36.02 -14.82 2.26
C LEU A 444 -36.96 -13.61 2.43
N TYR A 445 -36.43 -12.40 2.62
CA TYR A 445 -37.24 -11.20 2.85
C TYR A 445 -37.93 -10.77 1.56
N SER A 446 -37.16 -10.64 0.49
CA SER A 446 -37.64 -10.43 -0.87
C SER A 446 -38.59 -11.53 -1.34
N ILE A 447 -38.22 -12.81 -1.12
CA ILE A 447 -39.12 -13.94 -1.45
C ILE A 447 -40.44 -13.80 -0.70
N SER A 448 -40.42 -13.54 0.61
CA SER A 448 -41.64 -13.42 1.40
C SER A 448 -42.53 -12.27 0.92
N THR A 449 -41.94 -11.14 0.57
CA THR A 449 -42.64 -9.95 0.05
C THR A 449 -43.38 -10.28 -1.25
N LEU A 450 -42.72 -10.99 -2.18
CA LEU A 450 -43.34 -11.43 -3.44
C LEU A 450 -44.49 -12.41 -3.22
N PHE A 451 -44.35 -13.37 -2.31
CA PHE A 451 -45.42 -14.32 -1.98
C PHE A 451 -46.61 -13.64 -1.31
N ILE A 452 -46.36 -12.73 -0.36
CA ILE A 452 -47.41 -11.93 0.30
C ILE A 452 -48.17 -11.14 -0.76
N TYR A 453 -47.47 -10.38 -1.60
CA TYR A 453 -48.11 -9.59 -2.66
C TYR A 453 -48.95 -10.47 -3.60
N ASN A 454 -48.39 -11.58 -4.10
CA ASN A 454 -49.11 -12.49 -5.01
C ASN A 454 -50.38 -13.09 -4.36
N LEU A 455 -50.34 -13.44 -3.08
CA LEU A 455 -51.51 -13.95 -2.35
C LEU A 455 -52.58 -12.87 -2.12
N ILE A 456 -52.18 -11.63 -1.84
CA ILE A 456 -53.11 -10.49 -1.73
C ILE A 456 -53.82 -10.23 -3.06
N GLN A 457 -53.09 -10.30 -4.19
CA GLN A 457 -53.72 -10.17 -5.52
C GLN A 457 -54.74 -11.29 -5.81
N GLN A 458 -54.56 -12.47 -5.22
CA GLN A 458 -55.49 -13.59 -5.30
C GLN A 458 -56.64 -13.55 -4.28
N GLY A 459 -56.71 -12.53 -3.40
CA GLY A 459 -57.72 -12.45 -2.34
C GLY A 459 -57.52 -13.48 -1.21
N LYS A 460 -56.25 -13.82 -0.93
CA LYS A 460 -55.85 -14.80 0.10
C LYS A 460 -55.11 -14.13 1.25
N GLU A 461 -55.73 -13.13 1.88
CA GLU A 461 -55.12 -12.29 2.90
C GLU A 461 -54.66 -13.09 4.12
N LYS A 462 -55.44 -14.09 4.53
CA LYS A 462 -55.08 -14.96 5.67
C LYS A 462 -53.79 -15.76 5.40
N GLU A 463 -53.61 -16.25 4.16
CA GLU A 463 -52.40 -16.99 3.78
C GLU A 463 -51.20 -16.04 3.69
N ALA A 464 -51.40 -14.84 3.17
CA ALA A 464 -50.37 -13.80 3.09
C ALA A 464 -49.87 -13.39 4.48
N LEU A 465 -50.78 -13.10 5.41
CA LEU A 465 -50.40 -12.73 6.78
C LEU A 465 -49.73 -13.86 7.55
N LYS A 466 -50.02 -15.13 7.24
CA LYS A 466 -49.30 -16.27 7.81
C LYS A 466 -47.82 -16.30 7.39
N ILE A 467 -47.52 -15.92 6.14
CA ILE A 467 -46.12 -15.76 5.67
C ILE A 467 -45.44 -14.64 6.43
N TYR A 468 -46.12 -13.50 6.60
CA TYR A 468 -45.62 -12.39 7.41
C TYR A 468 -45.32 -12.84 8.85
N ASP A 469 -46.25 -13.48 9.55
CA ASP A 469 -46.05 -13.93 10.94
C ASP A 469 -44.87 -14.91 11.06
N THR A 470 -44.70 -15.79 10.06
CA THR A 470 -43.55 -16.71 9.98
C THR A 470 -42.23 -15.96 9.88
N MET A 471 -42.17 -14.91 9.05
CA MET A 471 -40.94 -14.12 8.89
C MET A 471 -40.70 -13.20 10.09
N GLU A 472 -41.75 -12.57 10.63
CA GLU A 472 -41.70 -11.71 11.79
C GLU A 472 -41.16 -12.47 13.01
N GLY A 473 -41.55 -13.73 13.20
CA GLY A 473 -41.02 -14.59 14.26
C GLY A 473 -39.52 -14.92 14.12
N ARG A 474 -38.92 -14.68 12.96
CA ARG A 474 -37.48 -14.92 12.69
C ARG A 474 -36.64 -13.64 12.80
N LEU A 475 -37.26 -12.47 12.88
CA LEU A 475 -36.54 -11.20 12.97
C LEU A 475 -36.02 -10.95 14.39
N THR A 476 -34.80 -10.43 14.47
CA THR A 476 -34.21 -9.91 15.71
C THR A 476 -34.63 -8.45 15.93
N ASP A 477 -34.61 -7.99 17.19
CA ASP A 477 -34.91 -6.58 17.50
C ASP A 477 -33.95 -5.63 16.80
N ARG A 478 -32.67 -6.01 16.73
CA ARG A 478 -31.64 -5.26 15.99
C ARG A 478 -32.02 -5.08 14.51
N PHE A 479 -32.60 -6.10 13.87
CA PHE A 479 -33.03 -5.99 12.48
C PHE A 479 -34.18 -4.98 12.33
N ARG A 480 -35.20 -5.09 13.19
CA ARG A 480 -36.35 -4.17 13.19
C ARG A 480 -35.93 -2.72 13.39
N GLU A 481 -34.95 -2.51 14.26
CA GLU A 481 -34.47 -1.17 14.63
C GLU A 481 -33.45 -0.58 13.66
N ASN A 482 -32.66 -1.37 12.95
CA ASN A 482 -31.54 -0.82 12.19
C ASN A 482 -31.69 -0.93 10.66
N ILE A 483 -32.65 -1.71 10.16
CA ILE A 483 -32.80 -1.91 8.71
C ILE A 483 -33.81 -0.90 8.13
N PRO A 484 -33.38 0.08 7.32
CA PRO A 484 -34.27 1.10 6.77
C PRO A 484 -35.36 0.52 5.87
N TRP A 485 -35.02 -0.47 5.03
CA TRP A 485 -35.98 -1.18 4.19
C TRP A 485 -37.17 -1.72 5.00
N TYR A 486 -36.91 -2.36 6.14
CA TYR A 486 -37.97 -2.92 6.96
C TYR A 486 -38.93 -1.84 7.48
N LYS A 487 -38.39 -0.71 7.97
CA LYS A 487 -39.19 0.36 8.56
C LYS A 487 -39.95 1.20 7.55
N ASN A 488 -39.31 1.49 6.42
CA ASN A 488 -39.78 2.49 5.47
C ASN A 488 -40.57 1.85 4.32
N GLU A 489 -40.32 0.58 4.00
CA GLU A 489 -40.92 -0.11 2.87
C GLU A 489 -41.81 -1.27 3.33
N PHE A 490 -41.23 -2.27 3.98
CA PHE A 490 -41.92 -3.53 4.30
C PHE A 490 -43.02 -3.38 5.36
N LEU A 491 -42.74 -2.71 6.48
CA LEU A 491 -43.71 -2.56 7.56
C LEU A 491 -44.93 -1.71 7.16
N PRO A 492 -44.78 -0.57 6.44
CA PRO A 492 -45.91 0.17 5.88
C PRO A 492 -46.76 -0.68 4.92
N PHE A 493 -46.11 -1.47 4.05
CA PHE A 493 -46.78 -2.42 3.16
C PHE A 493 -47.66 -3.42 3.92
N ILE A 494 -47.14 -4.02 5.00
CA ILE A 494 -47.92 -4.94 5.85
C ILE A 494 -49.06 -4.23 6.60
N LYS A 495 -48.84 -3.00 7.07
CA LYS A 495 -49.89 -2.20 7.75
C LYS A 495 -51.07 -1.91 6.82
N ALA A 496 -50.80 -1.53 5.58
CA ALA A 496 -51.83 -1.30 4.57
C ALA A 496 -52.65 -2.58 4.29
N ILE A 497 -51.97 -3.73 4.15
CA ILE A 497 -52.64 -5.04 4.00
C ILE A 497 -53.55 -5.34 5.20
N LYS A 498 -53.08 -5.12 6.44
CA LYS A 498 -53.89 -5.32 7.65
C LYS A 498 -55.09 -4.37 7.74
N ALA A 499 -55.02 -3.21 7.10
CA ALA A 499 -56.13 -2.27 6.96
C ALA A 499 -57.13 -2.65 5.85
N GLY A 500 -56.88 -3.76 5.12
CA GLY A 500 -57.73 -4.23 4.03
C GLY A 500 -57.40 -3.60 2.67
N GLU A 501 -56.26 -2.90 2.56
CA GLU A 501 -55.82 -2.29 1.31
C GLU A 501 -55.04 -3.29 0.44
N LYS A 502 -54.92 -2.96 -0.86
CA LYS A 502 -54.06 -3.68 -1.82
C LYS A 502 -52.91 -2.77 -2.24
N PRO A 503 -51.90 -2.55 -1.39
CA PRO A 503 -50.77 -1.67 -1.70
C PRO A 503 -49.93 -2.24 -2.85
N ALA A 504 -49.18 -1.35 -3.53
CA ALA A 504 -48.14 -1.75 -4.47
C ALA A 504 -47.06 -2.58 -3.76
N LEU A 505 -46.35 -3.42 -4.52
CA LEU A 505 -45.18 -4.14 -4.04
C LEU A 505 -44.10 -3.13 -3.60
N PRO A 506 -43.49 -3.28 -2.41
CA PRO A 506 -42.36 -2.43 -2.03
C PRO A 506 -41.08 -2.78 -2.82
N ALA A 507 -40.01 -2.01 -2.61
CA ALA A 507 -38.69 -2.38 -3.12
C ALA A 507 -38.24 -3.75 -2.56
N MET A 508 -37.43 -4.49 -3.32
CA MET A 508 -36.83 -5.74 -2.86
C MET A 508 -35.78 -5.45 -1.77
N PHE A 509 -35.57 -6.39 -0.85
CA PHE A 509 -34.56 -6.23 0.19
C PHE A 509 -33.16 -6.32 -0.44
N ARG A 510 -32.30 -5.34 -0.15
CA ARG A 510 -30.88 -5.36 -0.52
C ARG A 510 -30.06 -5.52 0.74
N LYS A 511 -29.16 -6.50 0.72
CA LYS A 511 -28.18 -6.72 1.78
C LYS A 511 -26.92 -5.97 1.40
N ASP A 512 -26.96 -4.65 1.55
CA ASP A 512 -25.79 -3.78 1.36
C ASP A 512 -24.78 -3.96 2.51
#